data_AF-A0A8I1RGE7-F1
#
_entry.id   AF-A0A8I1RGE7-F1
#
_cell.length_a   1.000
_cell.length_b   1.000
_cell.length_c   1.000
_cell.angle_alpha   90.00
_cell.angle_beta   90.00
_cell.angle_gamma   90.00
#
_symmetry.space_group_name_H-M   'P 1'
#
loop_
_entity.id
_entity.type
_entity.pdbx_description
1 polymer ?
#
loop_
_entity_poly.entity_id
_entity_poly.type
_entity_poly.pdbx_seq_one_letter_code
_entity_poly.pdbx_strand_id
1 'polypeptide(L)'
;MVGVRCSIAALLATQLALAGCSTEQIARFETNVAANQCAKHGNPTYCAMSVDKGVEAYNAGQYDQAASLWNEPARQGNPAAQHNLGLLWRDGLGSTPKDLNRAAEWFLKSAQQGFPMAMVNLAKVQLDLNQPNPALTWLNMAARWNNAEAIEMLRQLGAPVPAPDLYQTQHQQLAARQQQLTVQQQQASQNLGQGLGLLTCALVGGGAGCGPEGAQIRANLPPPGYTTYRLRTQWWDAGKKMCQYADGSVLNVGNAACPSQVTGKR
;
A
#
# COMPACT_ATOMS: atom_id res chain seq x y z
N MET A 1 1.06 21.93 -4.65
CA MET A 1 1.61 20.62 -4.22
C MET A 1 1.56 19.64 -5.39
N VAL A 2 2.58 19.66 -6.26
CA VAL A 2 2.68 18.82 -7.49
C VAL A 2 3.84 17.80 -7.38
N GLY A 3 4.59 17.81 -6.26
CA GLY A 3 5.89 17.15 -6.15
C GLY A 3 5.93 15.66 -5.78
N VAL A 4 4.79 15.00 -5.51
CA VAL A 4 4.80 13.58 -5.06
C VAL A 4 4.40 12.60 -6.17
N ARG A 5 3.69 13.06 -7.20
CA ARG A 5 3.27 12.21 -8.33
C ARG A 5 4.37 11.95 -9.36
N CYS A 6 5.39 12.81 -9.44
CA CYS A 6 6.46 12.69 -10.44
C CYS A 6 7.51 11.63 -10.07
N SER A 7 7.75 11.37 -8.77
CA SER A 7 8.83 10.50 -8.32
C SER A 7 8.56 9.00 -8.52
N ILE A 8 7.31 8.56 -8.43
CA ILE A 8 6.96 7.14 -8.63
C ILE A 8 6.99 6.78 -10.12
N ALA A 9 6.54 7.69 -11.00
CA ALA A 9 6.62 7.52 -12.44
C ALA A 9 8.07 7.49 -12.95
N ALA A 10 8.95 8.33 -12.38
CA ALA A 10 10.37 8.35 -12.74
C ALA A 10 11.09 7.04 -12.37
N LEU A 11 10.78 6.45 -11.21
CA LEU A 11 11.38 5.19 -10.75
C LEU A 11 11.00 4.00 -11.63
N LEU A 12 9.73 3.90 -12.05
CA LEU A 12 9.25 2.87 -12.99
C LEU A 12 9.85 3.02 -14.39
N ALA A 13 9.98 4.26 -14.88
CA ALA A 13 10.58 4.54 -16.18
C ALA A 13 12.06 4.14 -16.24
N THR A 14 12.83 4.36 -15.17
CA THR A 14 14.24 3.92 -15.08
C THR A 14 14.41 2.40 -15.06
N GLN A 15 13.47 1.66 -14.46
CA GLN A 15 13.54 0.18 -14.44
C GLN A 15 13.15 -0.45 -15.79
N LEU A 16 12.22 0.18 -16.52
CA LEU A 16 11.78 -0.30 -17.85
C LEU A 16 12.83 -0.03 -18.94
N ALA A 17 13.61 1.05 -18.82
CA ALA A 17 14.72 1.35 -19.72
C ALA A 17 15.88 0.31 -19.60
N LEU A 18 16.11 -0.24 -18.40
CA LEU A 18 17.10 -1.30 -18.16
C LEU A 18 16.70 -2.65 -18.79
N ALA A 19 15.43 -2.83 -19.16
CA ALA A 19 14.89 -4.06 -19.76
C ALA A 19 14.84 -4.02 -21.31
N GLY A 20 15.28 -2.94 -21.95
CA GLY A 20 15.37 -2.84 -23.43
C GLY A 20 14.05 -2.61 -24.17
N CYS A 21 12.98 -2.20 -23.48
CA CYS A 21 11.70 -1.89 -24.12
C CYS A 21 11.74 -0.56 -24.90
N SER A 22 11.19 -0.54 -26.12
CA SER A 22 11.06 0.69 -26.91
C SER A 22 10.00 1.64 -26.31
N THR A 23 10.09 2.94 -26.62
CA THR A 23 9.10 3.94 -26.18
C THR A 23 7.67 3.58 -26.57
N GLU A 24 7.47 2.90 -27.70
CA GLU A 24 6.16 2.38 -28.12
C GLU A 24 5.69 1.18 -27.28
N GLN A 25 6.60 0.32 -26.83
CA GLN A 25 6.28 -0.78 -25.91
C GLN A 25 5.95 -0.28 -24.51
N ILE A 26 6.62 0.78 -24.04
CA ILE A 26 6.30 1.44 -22.77
C ILE A 26 4.92 2.10 -22.84
N ALA A 27 4.61 2.82 -23.93
CA ALA A 27 3.29 3.42 -24.13
C ALA A 27 2.17 2.35 -24.19
N ARG A 28 2.42 1.21 -24.87
CA ARG A 28 1.48 0.07 -24.88
C ARG A 28 1.35 -0.59 -23.51
N PHE A 29 2.43 -0.64 -22.72
CA PHE A 29 2.40 -1.17 -21.36
C PHE A 29 1.61 -0.24 -20.44
N GLU A 30 1.76 1.09 -20.55
CA GLU A 30 0.95 2.07 -19.82
C GLU A 30 -0.53 1.97 -20.18
N THR A 31 -0.89 1.82 -21.47
CA THR A 31 -2.28 1.59 -21.88
C THR A 31 -2.83 0.25 -21.39
N ASN A 32 -2.00 -0.80 -21.38
CA ASN A 32 -2.41 -2.14 -20.92
C ASN A 32 -2.46 -2.25 -19.39
N VAL A 33 -1.65 -1.48 -18.67
CA VAL A 33 -1.70 -1.35 -17.21
C VAL A 33 -2.92 -0.53 -16.82
N ALA A 34 -3.24 0.55 -17.52
CA ALA A 34 -4.49 1.29 -17.31
C ALA A 34 -5.72 0.41 -17.57
N ALA A 35 -5.73 -0.36 -18.67
CA ALA A 35 -6.81 -1.32 -18.97
C ALA A 35 -6.91 -2.47 -17.95
N ASN A 36 -5.79 -3.01 -17.46
CA ASN A 36 -5.77 -4.09 -16.46
C ASN A 36 -5.98 -3.59 -15.02
N GLN A 37 -5.75 -2.32 -14.72
CA GLN A 37 -5.98 -1.73 -13.40
C GLN A 37 -7.47 -1.43 -13.16
N CYS A 38 -8.24 -1.12 -14.20
CA CYS A 38 -9.71 -1.00 -14.15
C CYS A 38 -10.39 -2.28 -13.64
N ALA A 39 -9.85 -3.45 -13.98
CA ALA A 39 -10.42 -4.74 -13.58
C ALA A 39 -9.98 -5.22 -12.18
N LYS A 40 -8.84 -4.72 -11.66
CA LYS A 40 -8.23 -5.22 -10.41
C LYS A 40 -8.48 -4.35 -9.18
N HIS A 41 -8.84 -3.09 -9.34
CA HIS A 41 -9.13 -2.21 -8.23
C HIS A 41 -10.45 -1.48 -8.49
N GLY A 42 -11.51 -1.90 -7.80
CA GLY A 42 -12.81 -1.23 -7.75
C GLY A 42 -12.78 0.15 -7.10
N ASN A 43 -11.79 0.98 -7.44
CA ASN A 43 -11.65 2.35 -7.02
C ASN A 43 -12.07 3.27 -8.19
N PRO A 44 -13.18 4.02 -8.08
CA PRO A 44 -13.72 4.84 -9.16
C PRO A 44 -12.80 5.98 -9.62
N THR A 45 -11.75 6.31 -8.84
CA THR A 45 -10.82 7.41 -9.16
C THR A 45 -9.92 7.11 -10.37
N TYR A 46 -9.75 5.84 -10.78
CA TYR A 46 -8.84 5.46 -11.88
C TYR A 46 -9.51 5.13 -13.22
N CYS A 47 -10.83 4.88 -13.26
CA CYS A 47 -11.58 4.73 -14.51
C CYS A 47 -11.87 6.06 -15.24
N ALA A 48 -11.50 7.20 -14.64
CA ALA A 48 -11.85 8.55 -15.09
C ALA A 48 -11.09 9.01 -16.34
N MET A 49 -9.94 8.42 -16.68
CA MET A 49 -8.98 8.98 -17.64
C MET A 49 -9.46 9.09 -19.11
N SER A 50 -10.70 8.72 -19.45
CA SER A 50 -11.29 8.96 -20.78
C SER A 50 -12.64 9.71 -20.79
N VAL A 51 -13.14 10.22 -19.66
CA VAL A 51 -14.47 10.86 -19.57
C VAL A 51 -14.48 12.30 -19.04
N ASP A 52 -13.32 12.81 -18.60
CA ASP A 52 -13.20 14.09 -17.90
C ASP A 52 -13.74 15.28 -18.69
N LYS A 53 -13.43 15.37 -20.00
CA LYS A 53 -13.95 16.43 -20.88
C LYS A 53 -15.48 16.46 -20.93
N GLY A 54 -16.10 15.27 -20.89
CA GLY A 54 -17.57 15.18 -20.85
C GLY A 54 -18.12 15.63 -19.50
N VAL A 55 -17.41 15.37 -18.40
CA VAL A 55 -17.78 15.85 -17.06
C VAL A 55 -17.66 17.37 -16.97
N GLU A 56 -16.60 17.95 -17.54
CA GLU A 56 -16.43 19.40 -17.64
C GLU A 56 -17.59 20.04 -18.42
N ALA A 57 -17.94 19.49 -19.59
CA ALA A 57 -19.07 19.96 -20.38
C ALA A 57 -20.40 19.83 -19.62
N TYR A 58 -20.62 18.73 -18.89
CA TYR A 58 -21.80 18.53 -18.06
C TYR A 58 -21.91 19.57 -16.95
N ASN A 59 -20.81 19.84 -16.24
CA ASN A 59 -20.75 20.85 -15.18
C ASN A 59 -20.93 22.28 -15.72
N ALA A 60 -20.55 22.52 -16.98
CA ALA A 60 -20.80 23.77 -17.68
C ALA A 60 -22.24 23.91 -18.23
N GLY A 61 -23.11 22.91 -18.00
CA GLY A 61 -24.48 22.88 -18.52
C GLY A 61 -24.58 22.54 -20.02
N GLN A 62 -23.48 22.13 -20.65
CA GLN A 62 -23.39 21.76 -22.07
C GLN A 62 -23.71 20.27 -22.25
N TYR A 63 -24.95 19.88 -21.92
CA TYR A 63 -25.34 18.47 -21.82
C TYR A 63 -25.24 17.70 -23.14
N ASP A 64 -25.55 18.32 -24.28
CA ASP A 64 -25.45 17.65 -25.59
C ASP A 64 -23.99 17.40 -25.99
N GLN A 65 -23.10 18.32 -25.64
CA GLN A 65 -21.67 18.14 -25.83
C GLN A 65 -21.12 17.04 -24.89
N ALA A 66 -21.56 17.02 -23.63
CA ALA A 66 -21.22 15.96 -22.69
C ALA A 66 -21.67 14.58 -23.20
N ALA A 67 -22.90 14.48 -23.70
CA ALA A 67 -23.44 13.26 -24.31
C ALA A 67 -22.58 12.78 -25.49
N SER A 68 -22.20 13.70 -26.38
CA SER A 68 -21.34 13.41 -27.53
C SER A 68 -19.98 12.87 -27.09
N LEU A 69 -19.36 13.49 -26.08
CA LEU A 69 -18.07 13.09 -25.54
C LEU A 69 -18.10 11.73 -24.83
N TRP A 70 -19.23 11.35 -24.22
CA TRP A 70 -19.37 10.06 -23.54
C TRP A 70 -19.83 8.92 -24.45
N ASN A 71 -20.40 9.20 -25.62
CA ASN A 71 -20.92 8.17 -26.52
C ASN A 71 -19.88 7.12 -26.93
N GLU A 72 -18.70 7.57 -27.37
CA GLU A 72 -17.65 6.65 -27.84
C GLU A 72 -17.05 5.83 -26.68
N PRO A 73 -16.61 6.43 -25.55
CA PRO A 73 -16.17 5.65 -24.40
C PRO A 73 -17.23 4.69 -23.87
N ALA A 74 -18.51 5.08 -23.86
CA ALA A 74 -19.60 4.21 -23.41
C ALA A 74 -19.80 3.01 -24.35
N ARG A 75 -19.66 3.20 -25.67
CA ARG A 75 -19.66 2.11 -26.67
C ARG A 75 -18.48 1.17 -26.51
N GLN A 76 -17.32 1.70 -26.13
CA GLN A 76 -16.12 0.90 -25.81
C GLN A 76 -16.20 0.21 -24.43
N GLY A 77 -17.32 0.34 -23.73
CA GLY A 77 -17.54 -0.34 -22.46
C GLY A 77 -17.14 0.48 -21.23
N ASN A 78 -16.70 1.73 -21.35
CA ASN A 78 -16.28 2.51 -20.17
C ASN A 78 -17.46 2.68 -19.19
N PRO A 79 -17.37 2.16 -17.95
CA PRO A 79 -18.48 2.16 -17.01
C PRO A 79 -18.84 3.56 -16.51
N ALA A 80 -17.88 4.48 -16.40
CA ALA A 80 -18.14 5.86 -16.00
C ALA A 80 -18.91 6.62 -17.09
N ALA A 81 -18.56 6.42 -18.36
CA ALA A 81 -19.28 7.01 -19.49
C ALA A 81 -20.72 6.49 -19.58
N GLN A 82 -20.90 5.17 -19.44
CA GLN A 82 -22.23 4.56 -19.41
C GLN A 82 -23.08 5.09 -18.25
N HIS A 83 -22.50 5.22 -17.06
CA HIS A 83 -23.16 5.85 -15.91
C HIS A 83 -23.59 7.29 -16.23
N ASN A 84 -22.68 8.09 -16.80
CA ASN A 84 -22.94 9.49 -17.07
C ASN A 84 -24.01 9.69 -18.16
N LEU A 85 -24.04 8.84 -19.19
CA LEU A 85 -25.16 8.81 -20.14
C LEU A 85 -26.48 8.44 -19.45
N GLY A 86 -26.46 7.51 -18.50
CA GLY A 86 -27.64 7.16 -17.68
C GLY A 86 -28.20 8.36 -16.91
N LEU A 87 -27.33 9.24 -16.40
CA LEU A 87 -27.76 10.48 -15.72
C LEU A 87 -28.52 11.42 -16.67
N LEU A 88 -28.06 11.58 -17.91
CA LEU A 88 -28.74 12.41 -18.91
C LEU A 88 -30.17 11.92 -19.19
N TRP A 89 -30.35 10.60 -19.33
CA TRP A 89 -31.67 9.99 -19.51
C TRP A 89 -32.55 10.07 -18.26
N ARG A 90 -31.98 9.93 -17.06
CA ARG A 90 -32.73 10.01 -15.79
C ARG A 90 -33.28 11.42 -15.56
N ASP A 91 -32.46 12.43 -15.82
CA ASP A 91 -32.77 13.82 -15.48
C ASP A 91 -33.42 14.57 -16.65
N GLY A 92 -33.34 14.04 -17.87
CA GLY A 92 -33.87 14.69 -19.07
C GLY A 92 -33.09 15.94 -19.45
N LEU A 93 -31.77 15.82 -19.59
CA LEU A 93 -30.86 16.95 -19.77
C LEU A 93 -30.46 17.17 -21.24
N GLY A 94 -30.38 18.44 -21.64
CA GLY A 94 -30.10 18.82 -23.02
C GLY A 94 -31.23 18.40 -23.96
N SER A 95 -30.85 17.84 -25.10
CA SER A 95 -31.77 17.27 -26.10
C SER A 95 -32.23 15.84 -25.74
N THR A 96 -31.84 15.31 -24.59
CA THR A 96 -32.20 13.96 -24.14
C THR A 96 -33.50 14.01 -23.32
N PRO A 97 -34.61 13.42 -23.78
CA PRO A 97 -35.84 13.40 -23.00
C PRO A 97 -35.69 12.47 -21.79
N LYS A 98 -36.38 12.82 -20.70
CA LYS A 98 -36.41 11.98 -19.50
C LYS A 98 -37.04 10.62 -19.81
N ASP A 99 -36.26 9.55 -19.65
CA ASP A 99 -36.67 8.16 -19.85
C ASP A 99 -35.96 7.26 -18.85
N LEU A 100 -36.71 6.84 -17.83
CA LEU A 100 -36.20 6.00 -16.75
C LEU A 100 -35.83 4.58 -17.23
N ASN A 101 -36.49 4.04 -18.26
CA ASN A 101 -36.12 2.72 -18.78
C ASN A 101 -34.77 2.78 -19.49
N ARG A 102 -34.54 3.80 -20.32
CA ARG A 102 -33.22 4.02 -20.95
C ARG A 102 -32.14 4.33 -19.92
N ALA A 103 -32.47 5.10 -18.88
CA ALA A 103 -31.53 5.34 -17.78
C ALA A 103 -31.13 4.03 -17.09
N ALA A 104 -32.12 3.16 -16.80
CA ALA A 104 -31.88 1.85 -16.21
C ALA A 104 -30.99 0.97 -17.09
N GLU A 105 -31.17 0.96 -18.41
CA GLU A 105 -30.32 0.22 -19.35
C GLU A 105 -28.85 0.68 -19.29
N TRP A 106 -28.62 1.99 -19.27
CA TRP A 106 -27.26 2.54 -19.18
C TRP A 106 -26.61 2.29 -17.83
N PHE A 107 -27.35 2.49 -16.74
CA PHE A 107 -26.86 2.17 -15.41
C PHE A 107 -26.60 0.67 -15.24
N LEU A 108 -27.42 -0.20 -15.82
CA LEU A 108 -27.21 -1.65 -15.79
C LEU A 108 -25.88 -2.06 -16.41
N LYS A 109 -25.55 -1.52 -17.60
CA LYS A 109 -24.26 -1.80 -18.25
C LYS A 109 -23.07 -1.39 -17.39
N SER A 110 -23.17 -0.26 -16.70
CA SER A 110 -22.14 0.24 -15.79
C SER A 110 -22.07 -0.57 -14.49
N ALA A 111 -23.22 -0.89 -13.90
CA ALA A 111 -23.35 -1.65 -12.66
C ALA A 111 -22.84 -3.10 -12.81
N GLN A 112 -23.09 -3.74 -13.96
CA GLN A 112 -22.56 -5.07 -14.29
C GLN A 112 -21.02 -5.12 -14.29
N GLN A 113 -20.37 -3.98 -14.52
CA GLN A 113 -18.91 -3.85 -14.47
C GLN A 113 -18.37 -3.46 -13.09
N GLY A 114 -19.23 -3.47 -12.07
CA GLY A 114 -18.82 -3.18 -10.70
C GLY A 114 -18.79 -1.70 -10.34
N PHE A 115 -19.37 -0.80 -11.15
CA PHE A 115 -19.36 0.64 -10.85
C PHE A 115 -20.34 0.99 -9.73
N PRO A 116 -19.88 1.37 -8.51
CA PRO A 116 -20.77 1.42 -7.34
C PRO A 116 -21.86 2.49 -7.45
N MET A 117 -21.53 3.65 -8.03
CA MET A 117 -22.50 4.74 -8.24
C MET A 117 -23.61 4.35 -9.22
N ALA A 118 -23.32 3.52 -10.22
CA ALA A 118 -24.34 3.02 -11.14
C ALA A 118 -25.26 2.00 -10.50
N MET A 119 -24.76 1.14 -9.60
CA MET A 119 -25.62 0.22 -8.85
C MET A 119 -26.66 0.97 -8.02
N VAL A 120 -26.21 2.02 -7.32
CA VAL A 120 -27.08 2.90 -6.52
C VAL A 120 -28.10 3.63 -7.42
N ASN A 121 -27.64 4.25 -8.50
CA ASN A 121 -28.53 4.99 -9.39
C ASN A 121 -29.52 4.07 -10.14
N LEU A 122 -29.10 2.86 -10.50
CA LEU A 122 -29.99 1.83 -11.05
C LEU A 122 -31.08 1.46 -10.06
N ALA A 123 -30.72 1.25 -8.79
CA ALA A 123 -31.68 0.94 -7.75
C ALA A 123 -32.70 2.07 -7.55
N LYS A 124 -32.26 3.33 -7.53
CA LYS A 124 -33.16 4.49 -7.45
C LYS A 124 -34.13 4.54 -8.61
N VAL A 125 -33.63 4.39 -9.83
CA VAL A 125 -34.47 4.37 -11.04
C VAL A 125 -35.45 3.20 -11.00
N GLN A 126 -35.05 2.03 -10.50
CA GLN A 126 -35.95 0.88 -10.34
C GLN A 126 -37.03 1.14 -9.28
N LEU A 127 -36.71 1.82 -8.18
CA LEU A 127 -37.73 2.25 -7.21
C LEU A 127 -38.73 3.22 -7.84
N ASP A 128 -38.26 4.20 -8.61
CA ASP A 128 -39.10 5.15 -9.34
C ASP A 128 -39.99 4.46 -10.39
N LEU A 129 -39.50 3.37 -10.98
CA LEU A 129 -40.24 2.49 -11.90
C LEU A 129 -41.17 1.50 -11.16
N ASN A 130 -41.30 1.60 -9.83
CA ASN A 130 -42.07 0.69 -8.98
C ASN A 130 -41.60 -0.78 -9.05
N GLN A 131 -40.28 -0.99 -9.16
CA GLN A 131 -39.60 -2.27 -9.21
C GLN A 131 -38.70 -2.49 -7.98
N PRO A 132 -39.28 -2.77 -6.79
CA PRO A 132 -38.53 -2.82 -5.53
C PRO A 132 -37.58 -4.02 -5.43
N ASN A 133 -37.95 -5.18 -5.97
CA ASN A 133 -37.12 -6.39 -5.86
C ASN A 133 -35.79 -6.27 -6.64
N PRO A 134 -35.79 -5.80 -7.91
CA PRO A 134 -34.55 -5.45 -8.60
C PRO A 134 -33.73 -4.39 -7.84
N ALA A 135 -34.38 -3.35 -7.31
CA ALA A 135 -33.69 -2.28 -6.61
C ALA A 135 -32.92 -2.78 -5.38
N LEU A 136 -33.59 -3.58 -4.54
CA LEU A 136 -32.97 -4.20 -3.36
C LEU A 136 -31.79 -5.11 -3.74
N THR A 137 -31.86 -5.78 -4.89
CA THR A 137 -30.76 -6.62 -5.39
C THR A 137 -29.50 -5.79 -5.63
N TRP A 138 -29.63 -4.67 -6.33
CA TRP A 138 -28.51 -3.77 -6.61
C TRP A 138 -28.01 -3.02 -5.38
N LEU A 139 -28.91 -2.61 -4.48
CA LEU A 139 -28.53 -2.02 -3.20
C LEU A 139 -27.75 -3.01 -2.32
N ASN A 140 -28.18 -4.26 -2.24
CA ASN A 140 -27.45 -5.30 -1.50
C ASN A 140 -26.05 -5.54 -2.07
N MET A 141 -25.93 -5.56 -3.40
CA MET A 141 -24.63 -5.69 -4.05
C MET A 141 -23.72 -4.48 -3.75
N ALA A 142 -24.24 -3.25 -3.84
CA ALA A 142 -23.47 -2.06 -3.50
C ALA A 142 -23.11 -1.99 -2.00
N ALA A 143 -24.01 -2.40 -1.11
CA ALA A 143 -23.79 -2.43 0.34
C ALA A 143 -22.70 -3.42 0.73
N ARG A 144 -22.64 -4.59 0.07
CA ARG A 144 -21.55 -5.56 0.23
C ARG A 144 -20.17 -4.99 -0.12
N TRP A 145 -20.14 -4.00 -1.01
CA TRP A 145 -18.93 -3.24 -1.39
C TRP A 145 -18.68 -2.04 -0.48
N ASN A 146 -19.36 -1.98 0.68
CA ASN A 146 -19.29 -0.92 1.67
C ASN A 146 -19.71 0.47 1.13
N ASN A 147 -20.65 0.50 0.16
CA ASN A 147 -21.23 1.76 -0.29
C ASN A 147 -22.18 2.31 0.78
N ALA A 148 -21.78 3.41 1.42
CA ALA A 148 -22.53 4.02 2.52
C ALA A 148 -23.95 4.45 2.11
N GLU A 149 -24.11 4.96 0.90
CA GLU A 149 -25.40 5.41 0.39
C GLU A 149 -26.37 4.23 0.21
N ALA A 150 -25.90 3.12 -0.36
CA ALA A 150 -26.68 1.90 -0.52
C ALA A 150 -27.12 1.32 0.82
N ILE A 151 -26.20 1.28 1.79
CA ILE A 151 -26.48 0.83 3.16
C ILE A 151 -27.59 1.68 3.78
N GLU A 152 -27.51 3.00 3.63
CA GLU A 152 -28.49 3.92 4.19
C GLU A 152 -29.86 3.78 3.53
N MET A 153 -29.91 3.65 2.20
CA MET A 153 -31.16 3.37 1.49
C MET A 153 -31.80 2.05 1.94
N LEU A 154 -31.02 0.98 2.16
CA LEU A 154 -31.56 -0.28 2.70
C LEU A 154 -32.22 -0.09 4.06
N ARG A 155 -31.59 0.70 4.96
CA ARG A 155 -32.18 1.02 6.27
C ARG A 155 -33.49 1.80 6.13
N GLN A 156 -33.51 2.81 5.27
CA GLN A 156 -34.71 3.62 5.02
C GLN A 156 -35.86 2.78 4.46
N LEU A 157 -35.55 1.78 3.63
CA LEU A 157 -36.51 0.84 3.07
C LEU A 157 -36.90 -0.28 4.05
N GLY A 158 -36.32 -0.33 5.26
CA GLY A 158 -36.55 -1.40 6.23
C GLY A 158 -35.99 -2.76 5.80
N ALA A 159 -35.07 -2.78 4.83
CA ALA A 159 -34.46 -3.99 4.30
C ALA A 159 -33.22 -4.40 5.14
N PRO A 160 -32.93 -5.71 5.26
CA PRO A 160 -31.76 -6.18 5.99
C PRO A 160 -30.47 -5.71 5.29
N VAL A 161 -29.57 -5.10 6.06
CA VAL A 161 -28.25 -4.69 5.57
C VAL A 161 -27.32 -5.91 5.52
N PRO A 162 -26.78 -6.28 4.35
CA PRO A 162 -25.86 -7.40 4.25
C PRO A 162 -24.52 -7.08 4.92
N ALA A 163 -23.87 -8.09 5.48
CA ALA A 163 -22.47 -7.95 5.92
C ALA A 163 -21.58 -7.58 4.73
N PRO A 164 -20.58 -6.69 4.89
CA PRO A 164 -19.61 -6.40 3.85
C PRO A 164 -18.90 -7.67 3.37
N ASP A 165 -18.59 -7.76 2.08
CA ASP A 165 -17.89 -8.92 1.54
C ASP A 165 -16.49 -9.04 2.17
N LEU A 166 -16.19 -10.23 2.71
CA LEU A 166 -14.91 -10.57 3.38
C LEU A 166 -13.68 -10.22 2.53
N TYR A 167 -13.81 -10.19 1.21
CA TYR A 167 -12.77 -9.82 0.26
C TYR A 167 -12.23 -8.40 0.51
N GLN A 168 -13.08 -7.42 0.76
CA GLN A 168 -12.62 -6.06 1.09
C GLN A 168 -11.90 -6.01 2.43
N THR A 169 -12.43 -6.71 3.43
CA THR A 169 -11.79 -6.80 4.75
C THR A 169 -10.41 -7.44 4.65
N GLN A 170 -10.28 -8.51 3.85
CA GLN A 170 -9.02 -9.19 3.61
C GLN A 170 -8.03 -8.31 2.84
N HIS A 171 -8.48 -7.57 1.82
CA HIS A 171 -7.65 -6.64 1.07
C HIS A 171 -7.19 -5.44 1.91
N GLN A 172 -8.06 -4.88 2.75
CA GLN A 172 -7.72 -3.82 3.70
C GLN A 172 -6.74 -4.31 4.76
N GLN A 173 -6.93 -5.52 5.29
CA GLN A 173 -5.99 -6.15 6.20
C GLN A 173 -4.63 -6.42 5.54
N LEU A 174 -4.61 -6.86 4.29
CA LEU A 174 -3.38 -7.06 3.51
C LEU A 174 -2.66 -5.73 3.24
N ALA A 175 -3.39 -4.67 2.88
CA ALA A 175 -2.83 -3.34 2.68
C ALA A 175 -2.27 -2.75 3.98
N ALA A 176 -3.01 -2.87 5.09
CA ALA A 176 -2.55 -2.46 6.42
C ALA A 176 -1.30 -3.25 6.85
N ARG A 177 -1.26 -4.56 6.58
CA ARG A 177 -0.10 -5.41 6.84
C ARG A 177 1.11 -5.00 6.00
N GLN A 178 0.92 -4.63 4.73
CA GLN A 178 2.01 -4.12 3.88
C GLN A 178 2.59 -2.81 4.42
N GLN A 179 1.75 -1.90 4.90
CA GLN A 179 2.19 -0.64 5.54
C GLN A 179 2.99 -0.91 6.82
N GLN A 180 2.53 -1.83 7.67
CA GLN A 180 3.26 -2.23 8.87
C GLN A 180 4.62 -2.84 8.54
N LEU A 181 4.69 -3.69 7.51
CA LEU A 181 5.95 -4.27 7.04
C LEU A 181 6.92 -3.20 6.50
N THR A 182 6.41 -2.16 5.84
CA THR A 182 7.28 -1.05 5.35
C THR A 182 7.83 -0.23 6.51
N VAL A 183 7.03 0.07 7.52
CA VAL A 183 7.49 0.76 8.75
C VAL A 183 8.54 -0.10 9.47
N GLN A 184 8.30 -1.41 9.61
CA GLN A 184 9.26 -2.33 10.21
C GLN A 184 10.58 -2.38 9.44
N GLN A 185 10.54 -2.45 8.11
CA GLN A 185 11.73 -2.44 7.26
C GLN A 185 12.51 -1.12 7.39
N GLN A 186 11.81 0.01 7.41
CA GLN A 186 12.43 1.32 7.57
C GLN A 186 13.11 1.45 8.94
N GLN A 187 12.45 0.99 10.01
CA GLN A 187 13.02 1.04 11.34
C GLN A 187 14.20 0.06 11.50
N ALA A 188 14.13 -1.12 10.89
CA ALA A 188 15.27 -2.04 10.80
C ALA A 188 16.47 -1.41 10.06
N SER A 189 16.23 -0.68 8.98
CA SER A 189 17.29 0.03 8.23
C SER A 189 17.91 1.18 9.04
N GLN A 190 17.11 1.89 9.84
CA GLN A 190 17.61 2.94 10.74
C GLN A 190 18.44 2.34 11.88
N ASN A 191 17.98 1.25 12.48
CA ASN A 191 18.73 0.54 13.53
C ASN A 191 20.04 -0.06 13.00
N LEU A 192 20.03 -0.61 11.78
CA LEU A 192 21.25 -1.07 11.11
C LEU A 192 22.19 0.10 10.78
N GLY A 193 21.66 1.23 10.31
CA GLY A 193 22.44 2.45 10.05
C GLY A 193 23.07 3.02 11.33
N GLN A 194 22.33 3.04 12.44
CA GLN A 194 22.86 3.41 13.75
C GLN A 194 23.90 2.41 14.24
N GLY A 195 23.64 1.11 14.10
CA GLY A 195 24.59 0.05 14.48
C GLY A 195 25.91 0.11 13.68
N LEU A 196 25.83 0.36 12.36
CA LEU A 196 27.00 0.57 11.51
C LEU A 196 27.71 1.90 11.82
N GLY A 197 26.97 2.95 12.15
CA GLY A 197 27.52 4.23 12.63
C GLY A 197 28.28 4.07 13.95
N LEU A 198 27.76 3.28 14.89
CA LEU A 198 28.43 2.96 16.15
C LEU A 198 29.68 2.09 15.95
N LEU A 199 29.63 1.11 15.05
CA LEU A 199 30.76 0.25 14.70
C LEU A 199 31.88 1.01 13.99
N THR A 200 31.56 1.90 13.04
CA THR A 200 32.54 2.75 12.35
C THR A 200 33.20 3.74 13.31
N CYS A 201 32.43 4.36 14.22
CA CYS A 201 32.97 5.18 15.30
C CYS A 201 33.92 4.40 16.24
N ALA A 202 33.63 3.13 16.53
CA ALA A 202 34.49 2.29 17.36
C ALA A 202 35.80 1.88 16.67
N LEU A 203 35.79 1.67 15.35
CA LEU A 203 36.94 1.18 14.57
C LEU A 203 37.91 2.29 14.14
N VAL A 204 37.43 3.48 13.80
CA VAL A 204 38.26 4.54 13.17
C VAL A 204 38.92 5.48 14.19
N GLY A 205 38.59 5.35 15.48
CA GLY A 205 39.37 5.96 16.55
C GLY A 205 39.46 7.49 16.49
N GLY A 206 38.32 8.18 16.65
CA GLY A 206 38.30 9.54 17.21
C GLY A 206 37.73 10.64 16.34
N GLY A 207 36.83 11.41 16.94
CA GLY A 207 36.32 12.70 16.45
C GLY A 207 35.03 13.05 17.21
N ALA A 208 34.96 14.25 17.78
CA ALA A 208 33.82 14.73 18.57
C ALA A 208 32.50 14.56 17.80
N GLY A 209 31.67 13.61 18.22
CA GLY A 209 30.44 13.23 17.52
C GLY A 209 29.80 11.93 18.01
N CYS A 210 30.52 11.12 18.78
CA CYS A 210 29.94 9.93 19.41
C CYS A 210 29.01 10.35 20.55
N GLY A 211 27.69 10.17 20.36
CA GLY A 211 26.71 10.23 21.43
C GLY A 211 26.99 9.20 22.54
N PRO A 212 26.25 9.27 23.67
CA PRO A 212 26.51 8.49 24.88
C PRO A 212 26.56 6.97 24.67
N GLU A 213 25.83 6.43 23.69
CA GLU A 213 25.80 5.00 23.37
C GLU A 213 27.11 4.48 22.74
N GLY A 214 27.79 5.30 21.92
CA GLY A 214 29.09 4.95 21.34
C GLY A 214 30.22 4.90 22.38
N ALA A 215 30.09 5.68 23.47
CA ALA A 215 31.03 5.67 24.58
C ALA A 215 30.93 4.39 25.43
N GLN A 216 29.72 3.84 25.61
CA GLN A 216 29.52 2.57 26.34
C GLN A 216 30.13 1.37 25.61
N ILE A 217 30.01 1.32 24.27
CA ILE A 217 30.64 0.25 23.47
C ILE A 217 32.16 0.31 23.59
N ARG A 218 32.74 1.52 23.62
CA ARG A 218 34.18 1.73 23.80
C ARG A 218 34.67 1.35 25.20
N ALA A 219 33.86 1.56 26.23
CA ALA A 219 34.19 1.18 27.60
C ALA A 219 34.28 -0.34 27.81
N ASN A 220 33.62 -1.13 26.95
CA ASN A 220 33.67 -2.60 26.98
C ASN A 220 34.76 -3.20 26.09
N LEU A 221 35.50 -2.39 25.34
CA LEU A 221 36.65 -2.83 24.56
C LEU A 221 37.92 -2.75 25.41
N PRO A 222 38.82 -3.75 25.34
CA PRO A 222 40.10 -3.67 26.04
C PRO A 222 40.91 -2.47 25.52
N PRO A 223 41.70 -1.80 26.40
CA PRO A 223 42.48 -0.64 26.00
C PRO A 223 43.44 -0.95 24.84
N PRO A 224 43.79 0.03 24.00
CA PRO A 224 44.74 -0.17 22.91
C PRO A 224 46.05 -0.80 23.42
N GLY A 225 46.51 -1.88 22.78
CA GLY A 225 47.68 -2.65 23.23
C GLY A 225 47.38 -3.76 24.25
N TYR A 226 46.11 -3.99 24.60
CA TYR A 226 45.68 -5.14 25.39
C TYR A 226 44.87 -6.11 24.54
N THR A 227 45.00 -7.41 24.83
CA THR A 227 44.25 -8.48 24.19
C THR A 227 43.56 -9.33 25.26
N THR A 228 42.33 -9.73 24.98
CA THR A 228 41.59 -10.64 25.84
C THR A 228 41.90 -12.09 25.43
N TYR A 229 42.47 -12.86 26.34
CA TYR A 229 42.82 -14.26 26.15
C TYR A 229 41.80 -15.15 26.84
N ARG A 230 41.27 -16.16 26.13
CA ARG A 230 40.32 -17.12 26.67
C ARG A 230 41.03 -18.24 27.43
N LEU A 231 40.36 -18.77 28.45
CA LEU A 231 40.83 -19.95 29.18
C LEU A 231 41.00 -21.12 28.20
N ARG A 232 42.20 -21.69 28.15
CA ARG A 232 42.52 -22.85 27.31
C ARG A 232 42.32 -24.15 28.09
N THR A 233 42.86 -24.21 29.30
CA THR A 233 42.76 -25.38 30.17
C THR A 233 42.91 -24.98 31.63
N GLN A 234 42.46 -25.84 32.54
CA GLN A 234 42.62 -25.68 33.97
C GLN A 234 42.99 -27.01 34.62
N TRP A 235 43.83 -26.97 35.65
CA TRP A 235 44.24 -28.15 36.40
C TRP A 235 44.44 -27.80 37.88
N TRP A 236 44.69 -28.81 38.69
CA TRP A 236 45.05 -28.66 40.09
C TRP A 236 46.54 -28.92 40.27
N ASP A 237 47.23 -28.01 40.95
CA ASP A 237 48.64 -28.13 41.34
C ASP A 237 48.80 -27.74 42.80
N ALA A 238 49.39 -28.63 43.61
CA ALA A 238 49.56 -28.47 45.06
C ALA A 238 48.29 -27.98 45.80
N GLY A 239 47.12 -28.50 45.42
CA GLY A 239 45.83 -28.13 46.03
C GLY A 239 45.30 -26.76 45.61
N LYS A 240 45.88 -26.12 44.60
CA LYS A 240 45.43 -24.85 44.02
C LYS A 240 45.03 -25.04 42.57
N LYS A 241 43.98 -24.33 42.13
CA LYS A 241 43.53 -24.34 40.75
C LYS A 241 44.36 -23.40 39.91
N MET A 242 44.88 -23.93 38.82
CA MET A 242 45.71 -23.25 37.84
C MET A 242 44.93 -23.10 36.54
N CYS A 243 44.99 -21.92 35.94
CA CYS A 243 44.23 -21.54 34.75
C CYS A 243 45.20 -21.10 33.66
N GLN A 244 45.33 -21.86 32.57
CA GLN A 244 46.15 -21.44 31.42
C GLN A 244 45.31 -20.79 30.34
N TYR A 245 45.73 -19.64 29.87
CA TYR A 245 45.05 -18.86 28.83
C TYR A 245 45.70 -19.04 27.45
N ALA A 246 45.02 -18.55 26.42
CA ALA A 246 45.42 -18.74 25.02
C ALA A 246 46.84 -18.20 24.69
N ASP A 247 47.31 -17.17 25.41
CA ASP A 247 48.67 -16.63 25.35
C ASP A 247 49.73 -17.48 26.05
N GLY A 248 49.33 -18.54 26.74
CA GLY A 248 50.21 -19.39 27.53
C GLY A 248 50.42 -18.91 28.97
N SER A 249 49.85 -17.77 29.36
CA SER A 249 49.91 -17.30 30.75
C SER A 249 49.18 -18.27 31.68
N VAL A 250 49.70 -18.43 32.90
CA VAL A 250 49.11 -19.30 33.91
C VAL A 250 48.76 -18.48 35.15
N LEU A 251 47.49 -18.51 35.53
CA LEU A 251 46.96 -17.83 36.71
C LEU A 251 46.66 -18.84 37.81
N ASN A 252 47.18 -18.61 39.02
CA ASN A 252 46.79 -19.34 40.21
C ASN A 252 45.59 -18.65 40.85
N VAL A 253 44.45 -19.35 40.91
CA VAL A 253 43.21 -18.81 41.51
C VAL A 253 42.87 -19.45 42.85
N GLY A 254 43.77 -20.27 43.41
CA GLY A 254 43.51 -21.00 44.66
C GLY A 254 42.29 -21.90 44.52
N ASN A 255 41.26 -21.67 45.34
CA ASN A 255 40.01 -22.43 45.28
C ASN A 255 38.94 -21.79 44.39
N ALA A 256 39.19 -20.60 43.84
CA ALA A 256 38.22 -19.89 43.01
C ALA A 256 38.04 -20.57 41.63
N ALA A 257 36.98 -20.18 40.92
CA ALA A 257 36.79 -20.60 39.53
C ALA A 257 37.75 -19.83 38.61
N CYS A 258 38.27 -20.50 37.59
CA CYS A 258 39.04 -19.82 36.55
C CYS A 258 38.15 -18.82 35.82
N PRO A 259 38.56 -17.54 35.72
CA PRO A 259 37.90 -16.60 34.82
C PRO A 259 37.87 -17.17 33.41
N SER A 260 36.72 -17.07 32.74
CA SER A 260 36.56 -17.54 31.36
C SER A 260 37.49 -16.79 30.39
N GLN A 261 37.89 -15.57 30.75
CA GLN A 261 38.78 -14.69 29.99
C GLN A 261 39.61 -13.82 30.92
N VAL A 262 40.82 -13.45 30.47
CA VAL A 262 41.68 -12.43 31.10
C VAL A 262 42.11 -11.42 30.06
N THR A 263 42.39 -10.19 30.49
CA THR A 263 42.89 -9.13 29.61
C THR A 263 44.34 -8.83 30.00
N GLY A 264 45.26 -9.01 29.06
CA GLY A 264 46.70 -8.78 29.25
C GLY A 264 47.24 -7.79 28.21
N LYS A 265 48.38 -7.15 28.50
CA LYS A 265 49.13 -6.39 27.48
C LYS A 265 49.67 -7.36 26.44
N ARG A 266 49.55 -6.96 25.18
CA ARG A 266 50.11 -7.68 24.03
C ARG A 266 51.63 -7.65 24.05
#